data_AF-A0A139P176-F1
#
_entry.id   AF-A0A139P176-F1
#
_cell.length_a   1.000
_cell.length_b   1.000
_cell.length_c   1.000
_cell.angle_alpha   90.00
_cell.angle_beta   90.00
_cell.angle_gamma   90.00
#
_symmetry.space_group_name_H-M   'P 1'
#
loop_
_entity.id
_entity.type
_entity.pdbx_description
1 polymer ?
#
loop_
_entity_poly.entity_id
_entity_poly.type
_entity_poly.pdbx_seq_one_letter_code
_entity_poly.pdbx_strand_id
1 'polypeptide(L)'
;MRDEYDIQIEFGDIGNILAYISIGDRIQDIERLVGALADIKRLYSRDGKDLIAGEYIQPELVLSPQEAFYSERRSLTLDESVGQVCGEFVMCYPPGIPILAPGERITREIVDYIQFAKERGCSLQGTEDPEVNHINVIERKEN
;
A
#
# COMPACT_ATOMS: atom_id res chain seq x y z
N MET A 1 -14.63 -7.57 -14.21
CA MET A 1 -14.93 -6.21 -14.71
C MET A 1 -14.39 -6.01 -16.12
N ARG A 2 -13.05 -5.97 -16.33
CA ARG A 2 -12.47 -5.83 -17.68
C ARG A 2 -12.87 -6.97 -18.62
N ASP A 3 -12.58 -8.22 -18.25
CA ASP A 3 -12.77 -9.35 -19.17
C ASP A 3 -14.24 -9.73 -19.36
N GLU A 4 -15.04 -9.67 -18.29
CA GLU A 4 -16.45 -10.11 -18.31
C GLU A 4 -17.45 -9.02 -18.70
N TYR A 5 -17.16 -7.74 -18.40
CA TYR A 5 -18.11 -6.64 -18.59
C TYR A 5 -17.60 -5.56 -19.56
N ASP A 6 -16.36 -5.68 -20.04
CA ASP A 6 -15.69 -4.71 -20.92
C ASP A 6 -15.68 -3.30 -20.30
N ILE A 7 -15.42 -3.25 -18.99
CA ILE A 7 -15.32 -2.01 -18.21
C ILE A 7 -13.90 -1.86 -17.71
N GLN A 8 -13.26 -0.78 -18.15
CA GLN A 8 -11.93 -0.40 -17.70
C GLN A 8 -12.03 0.42 -16.41
N ILE A 9 -11.66 -0.22 -15.30
CA ILE A 9 -11.45 0.46 -14.01
C ILE A 9 -10.07 1.10 -14.04
N GLU A 10 -9.94 2.29 -13.45
CA GLU A 10 -8.65 2.97 -13.39
C GLU A 10 -7.74 2.31 -12.35
N PHE A 11 -8.30 2.00 -11.18
CA PHE A 11 -7.54 1.43 -10.08
C PHE A 11 -8.40 0.49 -9.22
N GLY A 12 -7.79 -0.54 -8.64
CA GLY A 12 -8.43 -1.42 -7.67
C GLY A 12 -7.41 -1.92 -6.64
N ASP A 13 -7.80 -1.90 -5.37
CA ASP A 13 -7.04 -2.49 -4.25
C ASP A 13 -7.84 -3.59 -3.54
N ILE A 14 -7.32 -4.04 -2.39
CA ILE A 14 -7.87 -5.13 -1.57
C ILE A 14 -9.36 -4.89 -1.21
N GLY A 15 -9.81 -3.64 -1.10
CA GLY A 15 -11.17 -3.31 -0.67
C GLY A 15 -11.91 -2.30 -1.54
N ASN A 16 -11.23 -1.65 -2.49
CA ASN A 16 -11.74 -0.51 -3.22
C ASN A 16 -11.52 -0.65 -4.73
N ILE A 17 -12.37 0.03 -5.49
CA ILE A 17 -12.17 0.30 -6.90
C ILE A 17 -12.36 1.80 -7.15
N LEU A 18 -11.61 2.35 -8.09
CA LEU A 18 -11.72 3.74 -8.53
C LEU A 18 -12.10 3.76 -10.01
N ALA A 19 -13.24 4.39 -10.30
CA ALA A 19 -13.69 4.68 -11.64
C ALA A 19 -13.74 6.20 -11.83
N TYR A 20 -13.10 6.69 -12.88
CA TYR A 20 -13.24 8.09 -13.28
C TYR A 20 -14.45 8.26 -14.18
N ILE A 21 -15.30 9.22 -13.82
CA ILE A 21 -16.40 9.69 -14.67
C ILE A 21 -16.08 11.12 -15.05
N SER A 22 -16.13 11.40 -16.34
CA SER A 22 -15.71 12.64 -16.98
C SER A 22 -16.75 13.15 -17.96
N ILE A 23 -16.50 14.32 -18.56
CA ILE A 23 -17.35 14.86 -19.62
C ILE A 23 -17.34 14.01 -20.91
N GLY A 24 -16.36 13.11 -21.06
CA GLY A 24 -16.27 12.20 -22.19
C GLY A 24 -17.22 11.00 -22.10
N ASP A 25 -17.77 10.73 -20.92
CA ASP A 25 -18.58 9.55 -20.66
C ASP A 25 -20.06 9.78 -20.98
N ARG A 26 -20.71 8.78 -21.58
CA ARG A 26 -22.13 8.83 -21.89
C ARG A 26 -22.93 8.24 -20.75
N ILE A 27 -24.21 8.59 -20.69
CA ILE A 27 -25.12 8.02 -19.68
C ILE A 27 -25.18 6.49 -19.77
N GLN A 28 -25.08 5.93 -20.99
CA GLN A 28 -25.07 4.48 -21.20
C GLN A 28 -23.83 3.80 -20.59
N ASP A 29 -22.69 4.49 -20.55
CA ASP A 29 -21.45 3.96 -19.96
C ASP A 29 -21.59 3.85 -18.43
N ILE A 30 -22.24 4.85 -17.82
CA ILE A 30 -22.57 4.86 -16.40
C ILE A 30 -23.58 3.75 -16.08
N GLU A 31 -24.63 3.58 -16.90
CA GLU A 31 -25.62 2.51 -16.73
C GLU A 31 -24.98 1.12 -16.83
N ARG A 32 -24.02 0.93 -17.75
CA ARG A 32 -23.23 -0.32 -17.84
C ARG A 32 -22.43 -0.57 -16.58
N LEU A 33 -21.75 0.44 -16.04
CA LEU A 33 -21.00 0.33 -14.78
C LEU A 33 -21.91 -0.07 -13.61
N VAL A 34 -23.04 0.62 -13.43
CA VAL A 34 -24.01 0.31 -12.38
C VAL A 34 -24.58 -1.10 -12.56
N GLY A 35 -24.93 -1.49 -13.78
CA GLY A 35 -25.42 -2.83 -14.11
C GLY A 35 -24.41 -3.92 -13.77
N ALA A 36 -23.14 -3.73 -14.14
CA ALA A 36 -22.06 -4.66 -13.82
C ALA A 36 -21.87 -4.81 -12.30
N LEU A 37 -21.85 -3.70 -11.56
CA LEU A 37 -21.76 -3.72 -10.09
C LEU A 37 -22.93 -4.44 -9.44
N ALA A 38 -24.15 -4.20 -9.91
CA ALA A 38 -25.35 -4.87 -9.42
C ALA A 38 -25.31 -6.39 -9.68
N ASP A 39 -24.86 -6.79 -10.86
CA ASP A 39 -24.74 -8.20 -11.23
C ASP A 39 -23.62 -8.92 -10.44
N ILE A 40 -22.45 -8.28 -10.28
CA ILE A 40 -21.37 -8.78 -9.43
C ILE A 40 -21.86 -8.98 -7.99
N LYS A 41 -22.57 -7.99 -7.43
CA LYS A 41 -23.18 -8.13 -6.10
C LYS A 41 -24.11 -9.33 -6.05
N ARG A 42 -24.99 -9.49 -7.04
CA ARG A 42 -25.95 -10.61 -7.10
C ARG A 42 -25.26 -11.97 -7.16
N LEU A 43 -24.16 -12.09 -7.90
CA LEU A 43 -23.43 -13.35 -8.12
C LEU A 43 -22.45 -13.70 -7.00
N TYR A 44 -21.81 -12.69 -6.40
CA TYR A 44 -20.64 -12.88 -5.54
C TYR A 44 -20.76 -12.28 -4.13
N SER A 45 -21.95 -11.83 -3.70
CA SER A 45 -22.13 -11.28 -2.35
C SER A 45 -21.71 -12.30 -1.28
N ARG A 46 -20.88 -11.85 -0.33
CA ARG A 46 -20.43 -12.60 0.85
C ARG A 46 -20.61 -11.73 2.09
N ASP A 47 -20.56 -12.35 3.27
CA ASP A 47 -20.50 -11.60 4.53
C ASP A 47 -19.19 -10.81 4.56
N GLY A 48 -19.27 -9.47 4.66
CA GLY A 48 -18.13 -8.55 4.58
C GLY A 48 -17.19 -8.57 5.80
N LYS A 49 -17.16 -9.67 6.55
CA LYS A 49 -16.37 -9.81 7.80
C LYS A 49 -14.86 -9.88 7.55
N ASP A 50 -14.46 -10.28 6.35
CA ASP A 50 -13.04 -10.39 5.95
C ASP A 50 -12.49 -9.11 5.29
N LEU A 51 -13.30 -8.06 5.17
CA LEU A 51 -12.87 -6.76 4.67
C LEU A 51 -12.12 -6.03 5.78
N ILE A 52 -10.83 -6.34 5.93
CA ILE A 52 -9.91 -5.46 6.62
C ILE A 52 -9.77 -4.24 5.70
N ALA A 53 -10.53 -3.18 5.99
CA ALA A 53 -10.20 -1.86 5.50
C ALA A 53 -8.73 -1.64 5.88
N GLY A 54 -7.86 -1.43 4.90
CA GLY A 54 -6.47 -1.07 5.17
C GLY A 54 -6.50 0.25 5.94
N GLU A 55 -6.52 0.17 7.27
CA GLU A 55 -6.41 1.35 8.12
C GLU A 55 -5.04 1.94 7.81
N TYR A 56 -5.05 3.20 7.39
CA TYR A 56 -3.82 3.94 7.16
C TYR A 56 -3.11 4.08 8.51
N ILE A 57 -2.02 3.34 8.69
CA ILE A 57 -1.18 3.45 9.87
C ILE A 57 -0.38 4.73 9.71
N GLN A 58 -0.70 5.77 10.49
CA GLN A 58 0.04 7.02 10.43
C GLN A 58 1.41 6.83 11.10
N PRO A 59 2.53 6.88 10.35
CA PRO A 59 3.85 6.71 10.92
C PRO A 59 4.28 7.94 11.74
N GLU A 60 5.14 7.71 12.73
CA GLU A 60 5.76 8.78 13.51
C GLU A 60 6.97 9.35 12.75
N LEU A 61 6.93 10.63 12.38
CA LEU A 61 8.07 11.32 11.76
C LEU A 61 9.13 11.62 12.83
N VAL A 62 10.32 11.03 12.69
CA VAL A 62 11.43 11.16 13.65
C VAL A 62 12.53 12.08 13.13
N LEU A 63 12.78 12.05 11.81
CA LEU A 63 13.75 12.90 11.13
C LEU A 63 13.09 13.56 9.93
N SER A 64 13.55 14.75 9.54
CA SER A 64 13.12 15.34 8.30
C SER A 64 13.60 14.49 7.10
N PRO A 65 12.90 14.53 5.95
CA PRO A 65 13.33 13.82 4.75
C PRO A 65 14.75 14.15 4.31
N GLN A 66 15.19 15.40 4.53
CA GLN A 66 16.55 15.84 4.21
C GLN A 66 17.58 15.16 5.13
N GLU A 67 17.36 15.16 6.44
CA GLU A 67 18.25 14.49 7.39
C GLU A 67 18.31 12.99 7.12
N ALA A 68 17.16 12.37 6.86
CA ALA A 68 17.07 10.96 6.52
C ALA A 68 17.83 10.62 5.23
N PHE A 69 17.75 11.49 4.22
CA PHE A 69 18.43 11.27 2.95
C PHE A 69 19.95 11.24 3.09
N TYR A 70 20.54 12.14 3.89
CA TYR A 70 21.99 12.25 4.09
C TYR A 70 22.56 11.37 5.22
N SER A 71 21.70 10.66 5.95
CA SER A 71 22.15 9.77 7.02
C SER A 71 22.78 8.49 6.47
N GLU A 72 23.77 7.97 7.19
CA GLU A 72 24.28 6.61 6.96
C GLU A 72 23.17 5.60 7.26
N ARG A 73 23.19 4.48 6.54
CA ARG A 73 22.14 3.46 6.58
C ARG A 73 22.78 2.09 6.76
N ARG A 74 22.06 1.21 7.44
CA ARG A 74 22.40 -0.20 7.56
C ARG A 74 21.17 -1.06 7.31
N SER A 75 21.38 -2.22 6.70
CA SER A 75 20.31 -3.17 6.44
C SER A 75 20.03 -4.02 7.67
N LEU A 76 18.77 -4.15 8.06
CA LEU A 76 18.30 -5.03 9.13
C LEU A 76 17.13 -5.88 8.62
N THR A 77 16.90 -7.04 9.22
CA THR A 77 15.66 -7.78 8.96
C THR A 77 14.44 -6.96 9.38
N LEU A 78 13.27 -7.23 8.78
CA LEU A 78 12.02 -6.55 9.13
C LEU A 78 11.74 -6.58 10.65
N ASP A 79 11.97 -7.72 11.31
CA ASP A 79 11.73 -7.85 12.74
C ASP A 79 12.73 -7.07 13.59
N GLU A 80 14.01 -7.05 13.21
CA GLU A 80 15.05 -6.27 13.90
C GLU A 80 14.92 -4.76 13.67
N SER A 81 14.22 -4.36 12.61
CA SER A 81 14.03 -2.95 12.25
C SER A 81 13.01 -2.24 13.14
N VAL A 82 12.20 -2.98 13.92
CA VAL A 82 11.19 -2.40 14.80
C VAL A 82 11.83 -1.44 15.83
N GLY A 83 11.28 -0.23 15.92
CA GLY A 83 11.75 0.86 16.77
C GLY A 83 12.84 1.73 16.15
N GLN A 84 13.47 1.29 15.05
CA GLN A 84 14.46 2.07 14.31
C GLN A 84 13.79 3.14 13.43
N VAL A 85 14.61 4.01 12.82
CA VAL A 85 14.15 5.01 11.85
C VAL A 85 14.40 4.48 10.44
N CYS A 86 13.38 4.49 9.60
CA CYS A 86 13.46 4.04 8.22
C CYS A 86 14.42 4.92 7.41
N GLY A 87 15.27 4.29 6.59
CA GLY A 87 16.23 4.94 5.71
C GLY A 87 15.86 4.87 4.22
N GLU A 88 14.77 4.21 3.87
CA GLU A 88 14.31 4.05 2.49
C GLU A 88 12.78 4.13 2.40
N PHE A 89 12.23 4.01 1.18
CA PHE A 89 10.80 3.95 0.98
C PHE A 89 10.33 2.51 1.01
N VAL A 90 9.14 2.28 1.59
CA VAL A 90 8.40 1.03 1.41
C VAL A 90 7.03 1.41 0.85
N MET A 91 6.82 1.18 -0.44
CA MET A 91 5.56 1.45 -1.13
C MET A 91 4.80 0.16 -1.38
N CYS A 92 3.48 0.19 -1.22
CA CYS A 92 2.63 -0.96 -1.47
C CYS A 92 1.71 -0.70 -2.65
N TYR A 93 1.73 -1.57 -3.64
CA TYR A 93 0.90 -1.51 -4.84
C TYR A 93 0.03 -2.77 -4.96
N PRO A 94 -1.29 -2.62 -5.15
CA PRO A 94 -2.09 -1.41 -4.94
C PRO A 94 -2.21 -1.05 -3.42
N PRO A 95 -2.29 0.24 -3.01
CA PRO A 95 -2.70 1.42 -3.79
C PRO A 95 -1.63 2.36 -4.35
N GLY A 96 -0.36 2.05 -4.16
CA GLY A 96 0.74 2.85 -4.65
C GLY A 96 1.09 4.03 -3.77
N ILE A 97 0.79 3.93 -2.48
CA ILE A 97 1.19 4.89 -1.45
C ILE A 97 2.33 4.30 -0.60
N PRO A 98 3.20 5.15 -0.04
CA PRO A 98 4.19 4.69 0.92
C PRO A 98 3.50 4.17 2.20
N ILE A 99 3.92 2.98 2.63
CA ILE A 99 3.74 2.49 4.01
C ILE A 99 4.77 3.19 4.92
N LEU A 100 6.00 3.34 4.44
CA LEU A 100 7.09 4.02 5.12
C LEU A 100 7.84 4.94 4.15
N ALA A 101 8.26 6.08 4.67
CA ALA A 101 9.20 7.00 4.07
C ALA A 101 10.48 7.13 4.93
N PRO A 102 11.61 7.54 4.32
CA PRO A 102 12.83 7.82 5.06
C PRO A 102 12.58 8.88 6.15
N GLY A 103 13.04 8.60 7.37
CA GLY A 103 12.87 9.47 8.54
C GLY A 103 11.69 9.12 9.44
N GLU A 104 10.85 8.17 9.03
CA GLU A 104 9.73 7.68 9.83
C GLU A 104 10.14 6.52 10.75
N ARG A 105 9.47 6.38 11.89
CA ARG A 105 9.70 5.25 12.81
C ARG A 105 9.07 3.98 12.26
N ILE A 106 9.83 2.90 12.27
CA ILE A 106 9.32 1.57 11.97
C ILE A 106 8.66 1.01 13.23
N THR A 107 7.34 0.85 13.23
CA THR A 107 6.60 0.26 14.35
C THR A 107 6.29 -1.21 14.08
N ARG A 108 5.94 -1.97 15.13
CA ARG A 108 5.52 -3.37 14.99
C ARG A 108 4.33 -3.50 14.05
N GLU A 109 3.34 -2.62 14.21
CA GLU A 109 2.13 -2.56 13.39
C GLU A 109 2.44 -2.36 11.90
N ILE A 110 3.40 -1.50 11.57
CA ILE A 110 3.85 -1.27 10.19
C ILE A 110 4.49 -2.53 9.61
N VAL A 111 5.36 -3.21 10.37
CA VAL A 111 5.99 -4.44 9.88
C VAL A 111 4.96 -5.54 9.69
N ASP A 112 4.00 -5.67 10.61
CA ASP A 112 2.92 -6.65 10.50
C ASP A 112 2.06 -6.36 9.25
N TYR A 113 1.80 -5.08 8.94
CA TYR A 113 1.12 -4.66 7.72
C TYR A 113 1.93 -4.97 6.44
N ILE A 114 3.24 -4.76 6.46
CA ILE A 114 4.14 -5.13 5.35
C ILE A 114 4.07 -6.63 5.08
N GLN A 115 4.14 -7.46 6.12
CA GLN A 115 4.04 -8.91 5.99
C GLN A 115 2.67 -9.32 5.45
N PHE A 116 1.60 -8.75 6.00
CA PHE A 116 0.24 -8.96 5.52
C PHE A 116 0.04 -8.59 4.04
N ALA A 117 0.61 -7.46 3.60
CA ALA A 117 0.56 -7.04 2.22
C ALA A 117 1.30 -8.03 1.29
N LYS A 118 2.47 -8.52 1.71
CA LYS A 118 3.21 -9.57 0.98
C LYS A 118 2.38 -10.85 0.85
N GLU A 119 1.77 -11.32 1.94
CA GLU A 119 0.95 -12.54 1.95
C GLU A 119 -0.26 -12.46 1.02
N ARG A 120 -0.80 -11.25 0.81
CA ARG A 120 -1.93 -11.01 -0.09
C ARG A 120 -1.52 -10.75 -1.55
N GLY A 121 -0.23 -10.85 -1.86
CA GLY A 121 0.29 -10.68 -3.22
C GLY A 121 0.35 -9.22 -3.68
N CYS A 122 0.32 -8.26 -2.76
CA CYS A 122 0.64 -6.87 -3.10
C CYS A 122 2.12 -6.76 -3.51
N SER A 123 2.40 -5.94 -4.51
CA SER A 123 3.76 -5.61 -4.91
C SER A 123 4.32 -4.55 -3.97
N LEU A 124 5.38 -4.89 -3.26
CA LEU A 124 6.14 -3.92 -2.47
C LEU A 124 7.32 -3.38 -3.27
N GLN A 125 7.56 -2.08 -3.20
CA GLN A 125 8.58 -1.38 -3.99
C GLN A 125 9.27 -0.28 -3.18
N GLY A 126 10.43 0.17 -3.65
CA GLY A 126 11.19 1.27 -3.04
C GLY A 126 12.28 0.85 -2.05
N THR A 127 12.29 -0.43 -1.67
CA THR A 127 13.33 -1.06 -0.86
C THR A 127 14.48 -1.54 -1.74
N GLU A 128 15.68 -1.59 -1.16
CA GLU A 128 16.84 -2.19 -1.82
C GLU A 128 16.67 -3.71 -2.00
N ASP A 129 16.07 -4.38 -1.02
CA ASP A 129 15.70 -5.80 -1.10
C ASP A 129 14.36 -5.95 -1.86
N PRO A 130 14.33 -6.58 -3.06
CA PRO A 130 13.11 -6.76 -3.83
C PRO A 130 12.06 -7.62 -3.13
N GLU A 131 12.50 -8.55 -2.27
CA GLU A 131 11.61 -9.43 -1.52
C GLU A 131 11.19 -8.80 -0.19
N VAL A 132 11.70 -7.62 0.16
CA VAL A 132 11.36 -6.89 1.40
C VAL A 132 11.50 -7.80 2.63
N ASN A 133 12.60 -8.53 2.74
CA ASN A 133 12.95 -9.27 3.96
C ASN A 133 13.84 -8.43 4.86
N HIS A 134 14.61 -7.53 4.26
CA HIS A 134 15.41 -6.53 4.93
C HIS A 134 14.95 -5.13 4.56
N ILE A 135 15.18 -4.20 5.48
CA ILE A 135 14.93 -2.78 5.30
C ILE A 135 16.15 -1.99 5.78
N ASN A 136 16.50 -0.96 5.01
CA ASN A 136 17.54 -0.02 5.37
C ASN A 136 17.02 0.92 6.47
N VAL A 137 17.73 0.95 7.60
CA VAL A 137 17.46 1.85 8.73
C VAL A 137 18.58 2.88 8.87
N ILE A 138 18.26 4.05 9.40
CA ILE A 138 19.23 5.11 9.67
C ILE A 138 20.13 4.72 10.83
N GLU A 139 21.44 4.80 10.59
CA GLU A 139 22.46 4.61 11.61
C GLU A 139 22.59 5.91 12.43
N ARG A 140 22.12 5.88 13.68
CA ARG A 140 22.36 6.98 14.61
C ARG A 140 23.76 6.86 15.18
N LYS A 141 24.57 7.90 15.05
CA LYS A 141 25.78 8.06 15.85
C LYS A 141 25.36 8.24 17.31
N GLU A 142 25.65 7.25 18.15
CA GLU A 142 25.67 7.47 19.60
C GLU A 142 26.74 8.54 19.88
N ASN A 143 26.31 9.70 20.37
CA ASN A 143 27.20 10.69 20.98
C ASN A 143 27.40 10.34 22.45
#